data_AF-A0A671N6G5-F1
#
_entry.id   AF-A0A671N6G5-F1
#
_cell.length_a   1.000
_cell.length_b   1.000
_cell.length_c   1.000
_cell.angle_alpha   90.00
_cell.angle_beta   90.00
_cell.angle_gamma   90.00
#
_symmetry.space_group_name_H-M   'P 1'
#
loop_
_entity.id
_entity.type
_entity.pdbx_description
1 polymer ?
#
loop_
_entity_poly.entity_id
_entity_poly.type
_entity_poly.pdbx_seq_one_letter_code
_entity_poly.pdbx_strand_id
1 'polypeptide(L)'
;SPTLPTNKNFTKHCSLESGVWVTYKGGVYDITEFVAMHPGGNKILLAAGGALEPYWALYAVHQQDHVLEILSEYKIGVLDTESCQKQESTIPLDPYSAEPTRHPALQINSLKPPRVDPETYRLEIEGLPGGVVSLSLSELKSRFPKHTITATLQFAGNRRSEMNKVKQVKGLNWGIAAISNATWSGARLRDVLLSYGFGPEVAAKAKHVQFEGLDRDVTGTAYGASIPLNKAVSEEGDVLLAYEMNGEDLPPDHGYPVRVVVPGVVRARNVKWLGKIVVSDEESKSHWQQNDYKGFSPEDFKSAPAIQELPIQSAITHPAEGTSGDCSDREGTVKGYAWSGGGREVVRVDVSIDGGKTWHVAKLHTSDQEQHPAPPPPPGRAWAWKLWEIDVPIPHRAQELEIVCKAVDSSYNTQPDTVAPIWNLRGVRSNAWHRVQVKVSEGLKDQK
;
A
#
# COMPACT_ATOMS: atom_id res chain seq x y z
N SER A 1 7.13 -48.64 17.88
CA SER A 1 7.09 -47.43 18.72
C SER A 1 5.83 -47.49 19.57
N PRO A 2 5.90 -47.20 20.89
CA PRO A 2 4.73 -47.32 21.74
C PRO A 2 3.70 -46.25 21.35
N THR A 3 2.48 -46.68 21.06
CA THR A 3 1.30 -45.84 20.90
C THR A 3 1.00 -45.20 22.27
N LEU A 4 1.34 -43.91 22.42
CA LEU A 4 0.90 -43.13 23.58
C LEU A 4 -0.64 -43.07 23.61
N PRO A 5 -1.27 -43.12 24.80
CA PRO A 5 -2.71 -43.18 24.93
C PRO A 5 -3.37 -41.85 24.50
N THR A 6 -4.28 -41.96 23.52
CA THR A 6 -5.50 -41.14 23.31
C THR A 6 -5.56 -39.77 24.03
N ASN A 7 -4.93 -38.78 23.41
CA ASN A 7 -5.46 -37.43 23.09
C ASN A 7 -6.46 -36.70 24.03
N LYS A 8 -6.11 -36.53 25.31
CA LYS A 8 -6.65 -35.42 26.12
C LYS A 8 -5.64 -34.65 26.98
N ASN A 9 -4.35 -35.02 26.98
CA ASN A 9 -3.37 -34.45 27.90
C ASN A 9 -2.22 -33.66 27.27
N PHE A 10 -1.98 -33.68 25.95
CA PHE A 10 -0.81 -32.97 25.38
C PHE A 10 -0.86 -31.44 25.62
N THR A 11 -2.06 -30.85 25.65
CA THR A 11 -2.28 -29.43 25.96
C THR A 11 -1.88 -29.04 27.40
N LYS A 12 -1.71 -30.02 28.30
CA LYS A 12 -1.19 -29.79 29.66
C LYS A 12 0.32 -29.62 29.70
N HIS A 13 1.01 -30.00 28.63
CA HIS A 13 2.45 -29.86 28.46
C HIS A 13 2.76 -28.53 27.77
N CYS A 14 2.46 -27.41 28.45
CA CYS A 14 2.57 -26.05 27.92
C CYS A 14 3.63 -25.17 28.62
N SER A 15 4.46 -25.76 29.49
CA SER A 15 5.48 -25.05 30.28
C SER A 15 6.69 -25.93 30.53
N LEU A 16 7.83 -25.36 30.91
CA LEU A 16 9.04 -26.13 31.24
C LEU A 16 8.83 -27.08 32.44
N GLU A 17 7.92 -26.74 33.37
CA GLU A 17 7.61 -27.54 34.54
C GLU A 17 6.73 -28.77 34.20
N SER A 18 5.82 -28.59 33.24
CA SER A 18 4.94 -29.65 32.76
C SER A 18 5.52 -30.47 31.60
N GLY A 19 6.67 -30.06 31.05
CA GLY A 19 7.11 -30.43 29.71
C GLY A 19 6.45 -29.56 28.63
N VAL A 20 7.14 -29.34 27.52
CA VAL A 20 6.72 -28.50 26.38
C VAL A 20 6.50 -29.39 25.17
N TRP A 21 5.24 -29.77 24.93
CA TRP A 21 4.88 -30.62 23.80
C TRP A 21 4.25 -29.79 22.69
N VAL A 22 4.55 -30.14 21.43
CA VAL A 22 4.01 -29.48 20.24
C VAL A 22 3.54 -30.51 19.23
N THR A 23 2.69 -30.09 18.29
CA THR A 23 2.18 -30.97 17.24
C THR A 23 2.53 -30.44 15.85
N TYR A 24 2.80 -31.35 14.90
CA TYR A 24 3.06 -30.99 13.50
C TYR A 24 2.75 -32.16 12.57
N LYS A 25 1.89 -31.93 11.57
CA LYS A 25 1.41 -32.93 10.60
C LYS A 25 0.94 -34.22 11.26
N GLY A 26 0.19 -34.09 12.36
CA GLY A 26 -0.31 -35.19 13.16
C GLY A 26 0.73 -35.85 14.07
N GLY A 27 2.02 -35.51 14.02
CA GLY A 27 3.01 -35.96 15.01
C GLY A 27 2.93 -35.15 16.31
N VAL A 28 3.31 -35.78 17.43
CA VAL A 28 3.49 -35.13 18.75
C VAL A 28 4.96 -35.18 19.12
N TYR A 29 5.51 -34.06 19.55
CA TYR A 29 6.93 -33.87 19.80
C TYR A 29 7.16 -33.25 21.19
N ASP A 30 8.08 -33.81 21.98
CA ASP A 30 8.53 -33.23 23.25
C ASP A 30 9.77 -32.38 23.00
N ILE A 31 9.60 -31.06 22.95
CA ILE A 31 10.69 -30.12 22.67
C ILE A 31 11.27 -29.49 23.94
N THR A 32 10.97 -30.01 25.13
CA THR A 32 11.33 -29.39 26.42
C THR A 32 12.82 -29.05 26.49
N GLU A 33 13.69 -29.98 26.11
CA GLU A 33 15.13 -29.79 26.12
C GLU A 33 15.63 -28.87 24.98
N PHE A 34 14.88 -28.80 23.88
CA PHE A 34 15.22 -27.97 22.73
C PHE A 34 14.91 -26.47 22.94
N VAL A 35 14.00 -26.13 23.86
CA VAL A 35 13.59 -24.73 24.11
C VAL A 35 14.79 -23.82 24.37
N ALA A 36 15.76 -24.27 25.17
CA ALA A 36 16.95 -23.48 25.53
C ALA A 36 17.93 -23.29 24.36
N MET A 37 17.89 -24.17 23.35
CA MET A 37 18.77 -24.16 22.19
C MET A 37 18.14 -23.51 20.96
N HIS A 38 16.85 -23.18 21.02
CA HIS A 38 16.12 -22.66 19.87
C HIS A 38 16.65 -21.27 19.44
N PRO A 39 17.04 -21.07 18.16
CA PRO A 39 17.60 -19.81 17.67
C PRO A 39 16.67 -18.58 17.83
N GLY A 40 15.36 -18.80 17.87
CA GLY A 40 14.36 -17.76 18.12
C GLY A 40 14.12 -17.45 19.61
N GLY A 41 14.91 -18.02 20.52
CA GLY A 41 14.75 -17.91 21.96
C GLY A 41 13.39 -18.43 22.44
N ASN A 42 12.86 -17.79 23.50
CA ASN A 42 11.61 -18.18 24.17
C ASN A 42 10.35 -18.09 23.28
N LYS A 43 10.44 -17.55 22.05
CA LYS A 43 9.29 -17.48 21.12
C LYS A 43 8.77 -18.87 20.74
N ILE A 44 9.58 -19.92 20.85
CA ILE A 44 9.14 -21.31 20.65
C ILE A 44 8.05 -21.73 21.64
N LEU A 45 8.02 -21.15 22.85
CA LEU A 45 7.02 -21.44 23.87
C LEU A 45 5.62 -20.94 23.49
N LEU A 46 5.48 -20.08 22.49
CA LEU A 46 4.17 -19.69 21.97
C LEU A 46 3.41 -20.90 21.40
N ALA A 47 4.13 -21.90 20.90
CA ALA A 47 3.54 -23.13 20.39
C ALA A 47 3.33 -24.21 21.46
N ALA A 48 3.72 -23.96 22.72
CA ALA A 48 3.66 -24.95 23.79
C ALA A 48 2.22 -25.44 24.02
N GLY A 49 2.04 -26.76 24.01
CA GLY A 49 0.73 -27.41 24.09
C GLY A 49 -0.12 -27.26 22.82
N GLY A 50 0.45 -26.85 21.68
CA GLY A 50 -0.27 -26.53 20.46
C GLY A 50 0.44 -26.89 19.14
N ALA A 51 -0.20 -26.48 18.05
CA ALA A 51 0.22 -26.74 16.66
C ALA A 51 1.40 -25.87 16.24
N LEU A 52 2.39 -26.44 15.55
CA LEU A 52 3.50 -25.71 14.94
C LEU A 52 3.09 -25.02 13.63
N GLU A 53 2.09 -25.54 12.92
CA GLU A 53 1.68 -25.06 11.58
C GLU A 53 1.42 -23.55 11.51
N PRO A 54 0.67 -22.94 12.46
CA PRO A 54 0.46 -21.49 12.45
C PRO A 54 1.76 -20.72 12.51
N TYR A 55 2.71 -21.16 13.34
CA TYR A 55 4.00 -20.51 13.53
C TYR A 55 4.93 -20.75 12.34
N TRP A 56 4.95 -21.95 11.78
CA TRP A 56 5.79 -22.30 10.63
C TRP A 56 5.28 -21.71 9.31
N ALA A 57 3.98 -21.43 9.21
CA ALA A 57 3.41 -20.60 8.14
C ALA A 57 3.92 -19.14 8.19
N LEU A 58 4.37 -18.69 9.36
CA LEU A 58 4.88 -17.34 9.61
C LEU A 58 6.41 -17.26 9.55
N TYR A 59 7.09 -18.38 9.80
CA TYR A 59 8.55 -18.51 9.80
C TYR A 59 8.99 -19.64 8.87
N ALA A 60 8.98 -19.37 7.56
CA ALA A 60 9.25 -20.37 6.52
C ALA A 60 10.63 -21.05 6.62
N VAL A 61 11.60 -20.47 7.35
CA VAL A 61 12.89 -21.11 7.66
C VAL A 61 12.72 -22.48 8.31
N HIS A 62 11.63 -22.70 9.06
CA HIS A 62 11.36 -23.99 9.70
C HIS A 62 10.86 -25.07 8.72
N GLN A 63 10.53 -24.71 7.48
CA GLN A 63 10.14 -25.66 6.45
C GLN A 63 11.35 -26.28 5.72
N GLN A 64 12.57 -25.93 6.09
CA GLN A 64 13.79 -26.52 5.53
C GLN A 64 14.01 -27.94 6.07
N ASP A 65 14.54 -28.84 5.22
CA ASP A 65 14.69 -30.27 5.55
C ASP A 65 15.49 -30.51 6.83
N HIS A 66 16.57 -29.76 7.05
CA HIS A 66 17.39 -29.89 8.26
C HIS A 66 16.63 -29.54 9.55
N VAL A 67 15.63 -28.65 9.50
CA VAL A 67 14.79 -28.31 10.66
C VAL A 67 13.77 -29.42 10.93
N LEU A 68 13.25 -30.03 9.87
CA LEU A 68 12.36 -31.19 9.97
C LEU A 68 13.09 -32.41 10.55
N GLU A 69 14.36 -32.61 10.19
CA GLU A 69 15.23 -33.64 10.77
C GLU A 69 15.42 -33.42 12.27
N ILE A 70 15.80 -32.21 12.69
CA ILE A 70 15.92 -31.85 14.11
C ILE A 70 14.60 -32.12 14.85
N LEU A 71 13.46 -31.67 14.32
CA LEU A 71 12.16 -31.89 14.95
C LEU A 71 11.84 -33.40 15.09
N SER A 72 12.25 -34.22 14.13
CA SER A 72 11.96 -35.65 14.14
C SER A 72 12.60 -36.41 15.30
N GLU A 73 13.74 -35.94 15.81
CA GLU A 73 14.43 -36.51 16.98
C GLU A 73 13.59 -36.41 18.27
N TYR A 74 12.73 -35.39 18.35
CA TYR A 74 11.88 -35.11 19.50
C TYR A 74 10.51 -35.79 19.42
N LYS A 75 10.27 -36.66 18.42
CA LYS A 75 8.96 -37.27 18.21
C LYS A 75 8.63 -38.31 19.28
N ILE A 76 7.58 -38.06 20.03
CA ILE A 76 7.09 -38.95 21.09
C ILE A 76 5.83 -39.72 20.68
N GLY A 77 5.08 -39.25 19.68
CA GLY A 77 3.81 -39.87 19.30
C GLY A 77 3.15 -39.32 18.04
N VAL A 78 1.89 -39.70 17.85
CA VAL A 78 1.01 -39.28 16.74
C VAL A 78 -0.40 -39.03 17.31
N LEU A 79 -1.09 -38.01 16.83
CA LEU A 79 -2.47 -37.67 17.17
C LEU A 79 -3.46 -38.68 16.55
N ASP A 80 -4.59 -38.88 17.21
CA ASP A 80 -5.75 -39.55 16.62
C ASP A 80 -6.45 -38.70 15.54
N THR A 81 -7.23 -39.37 14.69
CA THR A 81 -7.91 -38.76 13.54
C THR A 81 -8.85 -37.61 13.94
N GLU A 82 -9.54 -37.73 15.07
CA GLU A 82 -10.47 -36.71 15.55
C GLU A 82 -9.74 -35.43 16.01
N SER A 83 -8.57 -35.57 16.64
CA SER A 83 -7.78 -34.41 17.07
C SER A 83 -7.02 -33.76 15.92
N CYS A 84 -6.59 -34.53 14.92
CA CYS A 84 -6.06 -33.98 13.66
C CYS A 84 -7.11 -33.07 12.99
N GLN A 85 -8.37 -33.49 12.93
CA GLN A 85 -9.46 -32.70 12.34
C GLN A 85 -9.78 -31.43 13.15
N LYS A 86 -9.70 -31.47 14.49
CA LYS A 86 -9.84 -30.28 15.35
C LYS A 86 -8.66 -29.32 15.24
N GLN A 87 -7.46 -29.82 14.94
CA GLN A 87 -6.28 -28.99 14.73
C GLN A 87 -6.35 -28.25 13.39
N GLU A 88 -6.77 -28.92 12.31
CA GLU A 88 -6.98 -28.27 11.00
C GLU A 88 -8.02 -27.14 11.07
N SER A 89 -9.04 -27.26 11.93
CA SER A 89 -10.05 -26.20 12.12
C SER A 89 -9.62 -25.05 13.05
N THR A 90 -8.48 -25.19 13.75
CA THR A 90 -7.90 -24.14 14.63
C THR A 90 -6.67 -23.47 14.04
N ILE A 91 -6.24 -23.85 12.81
CA ILE A 91 -5.23 -23.09 12.06
C ILE A 91 -5.80 -21.67 11.85
N PRO A 92 -5.14 -20.61 12.34
CA PRO A 92 -5.57 -19.25 12.06
C PRO A 92 -5.68 -19.09 10.55
N LEU A 93 -6.88 -18.77 10.08
CA LEU A 93 -7.15 -18.49 8.68
C LEU A 93 -6.07 -17.50 8.22
N ASP A 94 -5.21 -17.90 7.29
CA ASP A 94 -4.21 -16.99 6.72
C ASP A 94 -4.97 -15.75 6.27
N PRO A 95 -4.71 -14.55 6.83
CA PRO A 95 -5.53 -13.38 6.53
C PRO A 95 -5.45 -12.99 5.05
N TYR A 96 -4.46 -13.53 4.33
CA TYR A 96 -4.27 -13.35 2.89
C TYR A 96 -4.81 -14.53 2.06
N SER A 97 -5.43 -15.54 2.68
CA SER A 97 -5.97 -16.73 1.98
C SER A 97 -7.01 -16.40 0.90
N ALA A 98 -7.74 -15.30 1.07
CA ALA A 98 -8.75 -14.82 0.13
C ALA A 98 -8.19 -13.84 -0.92
N GLU A 99 -6.87 -13.58 -0.93
CA GLU A 99 -6.29 -12.71 -1.95
C GLU A 99 -6.39 -13.32 -3.35
N PRO A 100 -6.76 -12.52 -4.37
CA PRO A 100 -6.86 -13.03 -5.74
C PRO A 100 -5.48 -13.36 -6.30
N THR A 101 -5.40 -14.42 -7.09
CA THR A 101 -4.19 -14.84 -7.81
C THR A 101 -3.63 -13.67 -8.64
N ARG A 102 -2.35 -13.37 -8.43
CA ARG A 102 -1.66 -12.29 -9.14
C ARG A 102 -1.38 -12.71 -10.60
N HIS A 103 -1.38 -11.74 -11.51
CA HIS A 103 -1.06 -11.98 -12.92
C HIS A 103 0.40 -12.47 -13.07
N PRO A 104 0.70 -13.54 -13.86
CA PRO A 104 2.05 -14.13 -13.95
C PRO A 104 3.15 -13.18 -14.42
N ALA A 105 2.82 -12.16 -15.22
CA ALA A 105 3.77 -11.13 -15.68
C ALA A 105 4.18 -10.10 -14.60
N LEU A 106 3.75 -10.26 -13.35
CA LEU A 106 4.13 -9.38 -12.25
C LEU A 106 5.33 -9.96 -11.51
N GLN A 107 6.34 -9.14 -11.29
CA GLN A 107 7.41 -9.47 -10.34
C GLN A 107 6.86 -9.32 -8.92
N ILE A 108 6.76 -10.44 -8.22
CA ILE A 108 6.36 -10.50 -6.81
C ILE A 108 7.62 -10.28 -5.99
N ASN A 109 7.64 -9.22 -5.18
CA ASN A 109 8.75 -8.99 -4.25
C ASN A 109 8.58 -9.78 -2.95
N SER A 110 7.38 -9.81 -2.38
CA SER A 110 7.07 -10.70 -1.26
C SER A 110 5.61 -11.14 -1.35
N LEU A 111 5.34 -12.37 -0.89
CA LEU A 111 3.98 -12.90 -0.79
C LEU A 111 3.24 -12.35 0.43
N LYS A 112 3.97 -11.98 1.48
CA LYS A 112 3.41 -11.51 2.76
C LYS A 112 4.26 -10.35 3.31
N PRO A 113 3.67 -9.45 4.12
CA PRO A 113 4.46 -8.44 4.82
C PRO A 113 5.58 -9.07 5.66
N PRO A 114 6.81 -8.50 5.64
CA PRO A 114 7.84 -8.87 6.60
C PRO A 114 7.33 -8.70 8.03
N ARG A 115 7.64 -9.68 8.89
CA ARG A 115 7.46 -9.54 10.34
C ARG A 115 8.71 -8.89 10.92
N VAL A 116 8.52 -7.73 11.52
CA VAL A 116 9.61 -6.94 12.08
C VAL A 116 9.42 -6.82 13.58
N ASP A 117 10.44 -7.22 14.33
CA ASP A 117 10.51 -7.02 15.78
C ASP A 117 11.01 -5.59 16.04
N PRO A 118 10.22 -4.72 16.69
CA PRO A 118 10.58 -3.31 16.86
C PRO A 118 11.86 -3.09 17.68
N GLU A 119 12.19 -4.01 18.59
CA GLU A 119 13.38 -3.89 19.46
C GLU A 119 14.69 -4.15 18.69
N THR A 120 14.65 -5.07 17.73
CA THR A 120 15.81 -5.43 16.91
C THR A 120 15.84 -4.70 15.57
N TYR A 121 14.74 -4.02 15.20
CA TYR A 121 14.67 -3.20 14.00
C TYR A 121 15.79 -2.14 13.98
N ARG A 122 16.46 -2.03 12.83
CA ARG A 122 17.43 -0.99 12.55
C ARG A 122 17.18 -0.39 11.17
N LEU A 123 17.21 0.92 11.11
CA LEU A 123 17.23 1.71 9.89
C LEU A 123 18.68 2.09 9.57
N GLU A 124 19.21 1.58 8.48
CA GLU A 124 20.54 1.93 7.99
C GLU A 124 20.47 3.19 7.11
N ILE A 125 21.42 4.10 7.30
CA ILE A 125 21.56 5.31 6.50
C ILE A 125 23.01 5.38 6.03
N GLU A 126 23.20 5.43 4.72
CA GLU A 126 24.51 5.47 4.07
C GLU A 126 24.61 6.68 3.14
N GLY A 127 25.83 7.23 3.01
CA GLY A 127 26.07 8.27 2.02
C GLY A 127 27.39 9.02 2.20
N LEU A 128 27.70 9.87 1.23
CA LEU A 128 28.88 10.75 1.25
C LEU A 128 28.45 12.20 1.52
N PRO A 129 29.10 12.94 2.44
CA PRO A 129 30.17 12.53 3.35
C PRO A 129 29.63 12.04 4.71
N GLY A 130 29.70 10.74 5.03
CA GLY A 130 29.32 10.31 6.38
C GLY A 130 28.91 8.86 6.53
N GLY A 131 29.87 7.93 6.39
CA GLY A 131 29.81 6.55 6.92
C GLY A 131 28.49 5.78 6.74
N VAL A 132 28.30 4.80 7.62
CA VAL A 132 27.04 4.06 7.78
C VAL A 132 26.54 4.37 9.18
N VAL A 133 25.29 4.80 9.30
CA VAL A 133 24.62 5.00 10.58
C VAL A 133 23.47 4.02 10.70
N SER A 134 23.27 3.51 11.92
CA SER A 134 22.16 2.62 12.25
C SER A 134 21.29 3.28 13.32
N LEU A 135 19.99 3.43 13.04
CA LEU A 135 19.00 3.99 13.96
C LEU A 135 18.01 2.91 14.40
N SER A 136 17.79 2.78 15.70
CA SER A 136 16.65 2.02 16.23
C SER A 136 15.32 2.76 16.05
N LEU A 137 14.20 2.04 16.19
CA LEU A 137 12.87 2.65 16.15
C LEU A 137 12.67 3.68 17.27
N SER A 138 13.18 3.38 18.48
CA SER A 138 13.07 4.27 19.64
C SER A 138 13.88 5.55 19.45
N GLU A 139 15.08 5.48 18.87
CA GLU A 139 15.88 6.64 18.50
C GLU A 139 15.20 7.49 17.43
N LEU A 140 14.60 6.86 16.40
CA LEU A 140 13.87 7.59 15.37
C LEU A 140 12.67 8.35 15.96
N LYS A 141 11.90 7.73 16.87
CA LYS A 141 10.74 8.34 17.53
C LYS A 141 11.13 9.44 18.55
N SER A 142 12.30 9.34 19.19
CA SER A 142 12.70 10.24 20.29
C SER A 142 13.63 11.38 19.88
N ARG A 143 14.52 11.17 18.91
CA ARG A 143 15.53 12.17 18.49
C ARG A 143 14.98 13.22 17.54
N PHE A 144 13.93 12.90 16.80
CA PHE A 144 13.39 13.77 15.75
C PHE A 144 11.97 14.23 16.11
N PRO A 145 11.62 15.51 15.91
CA PRO A 145 10.27 15.99 16.14
C PRO A 145 9.26 15.23 15.28
N LYS A 146 8.18 14.74 15.91
CA LYS A 146 7.07 14.12 15.17
C LYS A 146 6.36 15.19 14.33
N HIS A 147 6.32 14.97 13.03
CA HIS A 147 5.57 15.80 12.08
C HIS A 147 4.42 14.99 11.50
N THR A 148 3.27 15.64 11.33
CA THR A 148 2.03 15.01 10.86
C THR A 148 1.52 15.71 9.61
N ILE A 149 1.14 14.93 8.60
CA ILE A 149 0.55 15.42 7.35
C ILE A 149 -0.60 14.52 6.92
N THR A 150 -1.57 15.07 6.19
CA THR A 150 -2.57 14.27 5.47
C THR A 150 -2.17 14.19 4.01
N ALA A 151 -1.98 12.98 3.48
CA ALA A 151 -1.52 12.77 2.11
C ALA A 151 -2.21 11.59 1.44
N THR A 152 -2.53 11.78 0.16
CA THR A 152 -3.08 10.75 -0.72
C THR A 152 -1.97 9.97 -1.42
N LEU A 153 -2.08 8.64 -1.41
CA LEU A 153 -1.17 7.74 -2.11
C LEU A 153 -1.89 7.07 -3.28
N GLN A 154 -1.60 7.51 -4.50
CA GLN A 154 -2.13 6.89 -5.73
C GLN A 154 -1.10 5.95 -6.36
N PHE A 155 -1.55 4.73 -6.71
CA PHE A 155 -0.74 3.79 -7.48
C PHE A 155 -0.65 4.20 -8.96
N ALA A 156 0.50 3.97 -9.59
CA ALA A 156 0.74 4.31 -11.00
C ALA A 156 -0.31 3.69 -11.95
N GLY A 157 -0.81 2.50 -11.58
CA GLY A 157 -1.81 1.75 -12.33
C GLY A 157 -3.26 1.96 -11.89
N ASN A 158 -3.57 3.03 -11.15
CA ASN A 158 -4.98 3.37 -10.88
C ASN A 158 -5.74 3.52 -12.20
N ARG A 159 -6.98 3.02 -12.27
CA ARG A 159 -7.82 3.02 -13.48
C ARG A 159 -7.24 2.26 -14.68
N ARG A 160 -6.37 1.27 -14.44
CA ARG A 160 -5.78 0.42 -15.50
C ARG A 160 -6.84 -0.34 -16.31
N SER A 161 -7.95 -0.73 -15.68
CA SER A 161 -9.02 -1.47 -16.35
C SER A 161 -9.60 -0.74 -17.56
N GLU A 162 -9.56 0.59 -17.57
CA GLU A 162 -10.01 1.42 -18.69
C GLU A 162 -9.04 1.36 -19.88
N MET A 163 -7.74 1.23 -19.65
CA MET A 163 -6.76 0.99 -20.72
C MET A 163 -6.92 -0.41 -21.31
N ASN A 164 -7.26 -1.41 -20.50
CA ASN A 164 -7.55 -2.77 -20.98
C ASN A 164 -8.74 -2.80 -21.95
N LYS A 165 -9.71 -1.88 -21.83
CA LYS A 165 -10.82 -1.73 -22.79
C LYS A 165 -10.36 -1.29 -24.19
N VAL A 166 -9.23 -0.57 -24.28
CA VAL A 166 -8.64 -0.14 -25.57
C VAL A 166 -7.78 -1.27 -26.14
N LYS A 167 -6.82 -1.75 -25.36
CA LYS A 167 -5.92 -2.85 -25.72
C LYS A 167 -5.32 -3.43 -24.44
N GLN A 168 -5.29 -4.77 -24.34
CA GLN A 168 -4.78 -5.48 -23.16
C GLN A 168 -3.36 -5.01 -22.78
N VAL A 169 -3.18 -4.70 -21.50
CA VAL A 169 -1.91 -4.25 -20.92
C VAL A 169 -1.34 -5.26 -19.91
N LYS A 170 -0.07 -5.11 -19.54
CA LYS A 170 0.61 -5.93 -18.52
C LYS A 170 0.46 -5.26 -17.14
N GLY A 171 -0.37 -5.80 -16.26
CA GLY A 171 -0.47 -5.31 -14.88
C GLY A 171 -1.74 -5.75 -14.14
N LEU A 172 -1.87 -5.35 -12.86
CA LEU A 172 -3.06 -5.57 -12.05
C LEU A 172 -4.27 -4.80 -12.59
N ASN A 173 -5.43 -5.45 -12.71
CA ASN A 173 -6.63 -4.88 -13.32
C ASN A 173 -7.41 -3.95 -12.36
N TRP A 174 -6.78 -2.87 -11.91
CA TRP A 174 -7.39 -1.91 -11.00
C TRP A 174 -8.50 -1.10 -11.66
N GLY A 175 -9.64 -0.98 -10.98
CA GLY A 175 -10.63 0.07 -11.22
C GLY A 175 -10.18 1.42 -10.66
N ILE A 176 -11.14 2.21 -10.17
CA ILE A 176 -10.90 3.59 -9.72
C ILE A 176 -10.29 3.72 -8.31
N ALA A 177 -10.07 2.62 -7.60
CA ALA A 177 -9.80 2.63 -6.16
C ALA A 177 -8.34 2.30 -5.78
N ALA A 178 -7.39 2.33 -6.73
CA ALA A 178 -5.97 2.18 -6.38
C ALA A 178 -5.36 3.49 -5.87
N ILE A 179 -6.09 4.14 -4.96
CA ILE A 179 -5.82 5.45 -4.35
C ILE A 179 -6.50 5.48 -2.97
N SER A 180 -5.82 6.06 -1.98
CA SER A 180 -6.38 6.25 -0.63
C SER A 180 -5.72 7.43 0.06
N ASN A 181 -6.41 8.03 1.02
CA ASN A 181 -5.95 9.15 1.81
C ASN A 181 -5.80 8.76 3.29
N ALA A 182 -4.77 9.25 3.95
CA ALA A 182 -4.56 9.02 5.38
C ALA A 182 -3.74 10.16 6.00
N THR A 183 -3.82 10.26 7.32
CA THR A 183 -2.94 11.11 8.13
C THR A 183 -1.72 10.29 8.53
N TRP A 184 -0.53 10.75 8.16
CA TRP A 184 0.74 10.08 8.41
C TRP A 184 1.53 10.89 9.43
N SER A 185 2.12 10.22 10.42
CA SER A 185 3.02 10.88 11.37
C SER A 185 4.36 10.15 11.48
N GLY A 186 5.42 10.93 11.59
CA GLY A 186 6.76 10.40 11.77
C GLY A 186 7.84 11.47 11.80
N ALA A 187 9.09 11.04 11.71
CA ALA A 187 10.23 11.95 11.56
C ALA A 187 10.27 12.52 10.14
N ARG A 188 10.60 13.81 9.98
CA ARG A 188 10.87 14.36 8.65
C ARG A 188 12.17 13.76 8.11
N LEU A 189 12.14 13.27 6.87
CA LEU A 189 13.35 12.77 6.20
C LEU A 189 14.43 13.85 6.13
N ARG A 190 14.04 15.12 5.89
CA ARG A 190 14.92 16.29 5.94
C ARG A 190 15.72 16.33 7.25
N ASP A 191 15.06 16.24 8.39
CA ASP A 191 15.70 16.41 9.71
C ASP A 191 16.67 15.25 10.00
N VAL A 192 16.27 14.04 9.62
CA VAL A 192 17.12 12.84 9.71
C VAL A 192 18.37 13.01 8.85
N LEU A 193 18.23 13.38 7.58
CA LEU A 193 19.35 13.58 6.66
C LEU A 193 20.27 14.72 7.12
N LEU A 194 19.71 15.86 7.56
CA LEU A 194 20.47 16.99 8.09
C LEU A 194 21.29 16.62 9.33
N SER A 195 20.73 15.80 10.23
CA SER A 195 21.44 15.37 11.44
C SER A 195 22.71 14.55 11.16
N TYR A 196 22.82 13.99 9.94
CA TYR A 196 23.97 13.24 9.47
C TYR A 196 24.79 13.98 8.40
N GLY A 197 24.59 15.30 8.25
CA GLY A 197 25.39 16.14 7.37
C GLY A 197 24.94 16.13 5.90
N PHE A 198 23.77 15.57 5.58
CA PHE A 198 23.20 15.56 4.23
C PHE A 198 22.26 16.75 3.99
N GLY A 199 22.77 17.97 4.20
CA GLY A 199 22.02 19.20 3.94
C GLY A 199 21.95 19.60 2.46
N PRO A 200 21.27 20.72 2.14
CA PRO A 200 21.18 21.27 0.78
C PRO A 200 22.54 21.45 0.11
N GLU A 201 23.59 21.75 0.88
CA GLU A 201 24.98 21.86 0.41
C GLU A 201 25.54 20.55 -0.17
N VAL A 202 25.00 19.38 0.22
CA VAL A 202 25.36 18.07 -0.34
C VAL A 202 24.71 17.83 -1.71
N ALA A 203 23.70 18.62 -2.10
CA ALA A 203 23.03 18.49 -3.39
C ALA A 203 23.94 18.73 -4.61
N ALA A 204 25.10 19.36 -4.41
CA ALA A 204 26.11 19.47 -5.47
C ALA A 204 26.77 18.13 -5.82
N LYS A 205 26.75 17.15 -4.91
CA LYS A 205 27.41 15.83 -5.06
C LYS A 205 26.41 14.68 -5.14
N ALA A 206 25.29 14.77 -4.42
CA ALA A 206 24.23 13.77 -4.44
C ALA A 206 22.96 14.35 -5.07
N LYS A 207 22.29 13.53 -5.89
CA LYS A 207 21.10 13.94 -6.65
C LYS A 207 19.85 13.21 -6.20
N HIS A 208 20.01 12.09 -5.52
CA HIS A 208 18.92 11.19 -5.15
C HIS A 208 19.09 10.65 -3.73
N VAL A 209 17.95 10.31 -3.13
CA VAL A 209 17.86 9.48 -1.94
C VAL A 209 17.17 8.19 -2.35
N GLN A 210 17.89 7.08 -2.20
CA GLN A 210 17.43 5.74 -2.47
C GLN A 210 16.91 5.11 -1.17
N PHE A 211 15.91 4.25 -1.30
CA PHE A 211 15.24 3.57 -0.20
C PHE A 211 15.16 2.09 -0.52
N GLU A 212 15.46 1.23 0.45
CA GLU A 212 15.27 -0.21 0.34
C GLU A 212 14.38 -0.72 1.47
N GLY A 213 13.41 -1.56 1.11
CA GLY A 213 12.54 -2.26 2.04
C GLY A 213 13.21 -3.52 2.61
N LEU A 214 12.60 -4.07 3.65
CA LEU A 214 12.99 -5.36 4.23
C LEU A 214 12.36 -6.55 3.48
N ASP A 215 11.41 -6.29 2.58
CA ASP A 215 10.82 -7.30 1.72
C ASP A 215 11.78 -7.68 0.60
N ARG A 216 12.03 -8.99 0.45
CA ARG A 216 12.98 -9.55 -0.52
C ARG A 216 12.31 -10.59 -1.41
N ASP A 217 12.59 -10.53 -2.70
CA ASP A 217 12.15 -11.55 -3.65
C ASP A 217 12.90 -12.88 -3.47
N VAL A 218 12.53 -13.87 -4.29
CA VAL A 218 13.12 -15.22 -4.24
C VAL A 218 14.63 -15.24 -4.52
N THR A 219 15.19 -14.16 -5.07
CA THR A 219 16.63 -13.99 -5.30
C THR A 219 17.34 -13.28 -4.15
N GLY A 220 16.58 -12.83 -3.13
CA GLY A 220 17.07 -12.03 -2.03
C GLY A 220 17.14 -10.53 -2.33
N THR A 221 16.65 -10.08 -3.49
CA THR A 221 16.69 -8.67 -3.89
C THR A 221 15.58 -7.88 -3.18
N ALA A 222 15.93 -6.77 -2.55
CA ALA A 222 14.97 -5.94 -1.81
C ALA A 222 14.13 -5.04 -2.73
N TYR A 223 12.91 -4.69 -2.31
CA TYR A 223 12.16 -3.60 -2.96
C TYR A 223 12.93 -2.30 -2.82
N GLY A 224 13.13 -1.59 -3.93
CA GLY A 224 13.87 -0.33 -3.93
C GLY A 224 13.24 0.73 -4.81
N ALA A 225 13.37 1.99 -4.38
CA ALA A 225 12.98 3.17 -5.14
C ALA A 225 13.86 4.36 -4.75
N SER A 226 13.77 5.46 -5.50
CA SER A 226 14.45 6.70 -5.14
C SER A 226 13.63 7.94 -5.48
N ILE A 227 13.90 9.02 -4.74
CA ILE A 227 13.40 10.37 -5.02
C ILE A 227 14.58 11.33 -5.23
N PRO A 228 14.38 12.44 -5.95
CA PRO A 228 15.35 13.52 -6.00
C PRO A 228 15.69 14.05 -4.58
N LEU A 229 16.97 14.34 -4.34
CA LEU A 229 17.44 14.82 -3.03
C LEU A 229 16.77 16.14 -2.65
N ASN A 230 16.55 17.05 -3.60
CA ASN A 230 15.86 18.32 -3.35
C ASN A 230 14.45 18.13 -2.77
N LYS A 231 13.70 17.09 -3.17
CA LYS A 231 12.41 16.74 -2.57
C LYS A 231 12.60 16.17 -1.16
N ALA A 232 13.62 15.34 -0.96
CA ALA A 232 13.92 14.72 0.34
C ALA A 232 14.30 15.75 1.42
N VAL A 233 15.09 16.76 1.06
CA VAL A 233 15.58 17.79 1.99
C VAL A 233 14.75 19.07 1.96
N SER A 234 13.72 19.23 1.12
CA SER A 234 12.91 20.46 1.10
C SER A 234 12.10 20.65 2.39
N GLU A 235 12.06 21.87 2.92
CA GLU A 235 11.21 22.24 4.06
C GLU A 235 9.72 22.08 3.75
N GLU A 236 9.36 22.40 2.50
CA GLU A 236 8.02 22.29 1.95
C GLU A 236 7.74 20.89 1.38
N GLY A 237 8.76 20.02 1.32
CA GLY A 237 8.65 18.69 0.73
C GLY A 237 7.79 17.72 1.53
N ASP A 238 7.69 17.93 2.86
CA ASP A 238 6.94 17.11 3.81
C ASP A 238 7.21 15.59 3.70
N VAL A 239 8.42 15.19 3.29
CA VAL A 239 8.77 13.76 3.21
C VAL A 239 8.97 13.20 4.62
N LEU A 240 8.26 12.12 4.94
CA LEU A 240 8.29 11.49 6.26
C LEU A 240 8.90 10.10 6.23
N LEU A 241 9.62 9.77 7.30
CA LEU A 241 9.79 8.41 7.79
C LEU A 241 8.65 8.14 8.78
N ALA A 242 7.50 7.74 8.24
CA ALA A 242 6.28 7.56 8.99
C ALA A 242 6.32 6.26 9.79
N TYR A 243 5.86 6.33 11.04
CA TYR A 243 5.64 5.18 11.93
C TYR A 243 4.20 5.12 12.47
N GLU A 244 3.39 6.14 12.21
CA GLU A 244 1.95 6.18 12.52
C GLU A 244 1.12 6.43 11.23
N MET A 245 -0.07 5.83 11.18
CA MET A 245 -1.10 6.06 10.17
C MET A 245 -2.46 6.20 10.87
N ASN A 246 -3.12 7.35 10.66
CA ASN A 246 -4.39 7.72 11.28
C ASN A 246 -4.38 7.70 12.82
N GLY A 247 -3.25 8.10 13.42
CA GLY A 247 -3.09 8.20 14.88
C GLY A 247 -2.62 6.93 15.57
N GLU A 248 -2.61 5.80 14.87
CA GLU A 248 -2.16 4.50 15.36
C GLU A 248 -0.82 4.11 14.74
N ASP A 249 -0.09 3.16 15.34
CA ASP A 249 1.09 2.57 14.70
C ASP A 249 0.73 1.99 13.32
N LEU A 250 1.69 2.00 12.39
CA LEU A 250 1.48 1.45 11.05
C LEU A 250 0.97 0.00 11.11
N PRO A 251 -0.09 -0.36 10.38
CA PRO A 251 -0.41 -1.76 10.17
C PRO A 251 0.72 -2.48 9.39
N PRO A 252 0.92 -3.79 9.58
CA PRO A 252 1.93 -4.55 8.84
C PRO A 252 1.85 -4.39 7.32
N ASP A 253 0.65 -4.43 6.74
CA ASP A 253 0.46 -4.23 5.29
C ASP A 253 0.85 -2.85 4.79
N HIS A 254 0.88 -1.86 5.68
CA HIS A 254 1.21 -0.48 5.37
C HIS A 254 2.65 -0.11 5.74
N GLY A 255 3.46 -1.07 6.19
CA GLY A 255 4.91 -0.91 6.30
C GLY A 255 5.46 -0.84 7.71
N TYR A 256 4.77 -1.41 8.71
CA TYR A 256 5.29 -1.47 10.09
C TYR A 256 6.75 -2.00 10.14
N PRO A 257 7.65 -1.38 10.92
CA PRO A 257 7.40 -0.27 11.84
C PRO A 257 7.58 1.12 11.20
N VAL A 258 8.26 1.20 10.05
CA VAL A 258 8.57 2.47 9.38
C VAL A 258 8.38 2.35 7.87
N ARG A 259 7.76 3.36 7.27
CA ARG A 259 7.71 3.54 5.82
C ARG A 259 8.16 4.94 5.42
N VAL A 260 8.55 5.09 4.16
CA VAL A 260 8.65 6.41 3.54
C VAL A 260 7.25 6.86 3.09
N VAL A 261 6.92 8.13 3.36
CA VAL A 261 5.79 8.85 2.77
C VAL A 261 6.34 10.05 2.00
N VAL A 262 6.12 10.08 0.69
CA VAL A 262 6.55 11.14 -0.23
C VAL A 262 5.31 11.82 -0.82
N PRO A 263 4.83 12.92 -0.23
CA PRO A 263 3.60 13.58 -0.67
C PRO A 263 3.70 14.13 -2.09
N GLY A 264 2.61 14.01 -2.85
CA GLY A 264 2.53 14.46 -4.24
C GLY A 264 3.23 13.54 -5.26
N VAL A 265 3.82 12.43 -4.82
CA VAL A 265 4.58 11.48 -5.64
C VAL A 265 3.87 10.13 -5.70
N VAL A 266 4.04 9.41 -6.81
CA VAL A 266 3.46 8.08 -7.02
C VAL A 266 3.78 7.11 -5.88
N ARG A 267 2.79 6.29 -5.50
CA ARG A 267 2.89 5.35 -4.37
C ARG A 267 4.11 4.41 -4.45
N ALA A 268 4.62 4.11 -5.64
CA ALA A 268 5.81 3.27 -5.81
C ALA A 268 7.07 3.81 -5.10
N ARG A 269 7.19 5.13 -4.92
CA ARG A 269 8.36 5.73 -4.24
C ARG A 269 8.22 5.74 -2.71
N ASN A 270 7.06 5.35 -2.20
CA ASN A 270 6.73 5.35 -0.78
C ASN A 270 7.07 3.97 -0.18
N VAL A 271 8.36 3.63 -0.12
CA VAL A 271 8.86 2.31 0.32
C VAL A 271 8.32 1.94 1.69
N LYS A 272 7.75 0.74 1.79
CA LYS A 272 7.24 0.16 3.04
C LYS A 272 8.33 -0.68 3.71
N TRP A 273 8.20 -0.95 5.00
CA TRP A 273 9.14 -1.79 5.76
C TRP A 273 10.57 -1.31 5.55
N LEU A 274 10.80 -0.01 5.71
CA LEU A 274 12.04 0.64 5.32
C LEU A 274 13.21 0.08 6.14
N GLY A 275 14.21 -0.47 5.48
CA GLY A 275 15.43 -0.99 6.12
C GLY A 275 16.65 -0.12 5.87
N LYS A 276 16.74 0.52 4.70
CA LYS A 276 17.94 1.25 4.28
C LYS A 276 17.64 2.53 3.51
N ILE A 277 18.44 3.56 3.74
CA ILE A 277 18.47 4.83 3.01
C ILE A 277 19.87 5.05 2.46
N VAL A 278 20.00 5.40 1.18
CA VAL A 278 21.29 5.69 0.54
C VAL A 278 21.23 7.05 -0.15
N VAL A 279 22.11 7.97 0.23
CA VAL A 279 22.30 9.25 -0.47
C VAL A 279 23.29 9.04 -1.62
N SER A 280 22.85 9.26 -2.86
CA SER A 280 23.57 8.90 -4.07
C SER A 280 23.45 9.96 -5.17
N ASP A 281 24.41 9.98 -6.09
CA ASP A 281 24.39 10.75 -7.33
C ASP A 281 23.52 10.11 -8.43
N GLU A 282 23.16 8.84 -8.28
CA GLU A 282 22.34 8.06 -9.20
C GLU A 282 20.97 7.69 -8.61
N GLU A 283 19.98 7.44 -9.48
CA GLU A 283 18.72 6.81 -9.07
C GLU A 283 18.97 5.39 -8.50
N SER A 284 18.01 4.88 -7.73
CA SER A 284 18.01 3.48 -7.28
C SER A 284 18.15 2.55 -8.48
N LYS A 285 19.05 1.56 -8.36
CA LYS A 285 19.28 0.54 -9.39
C LYS A 285 18.22 -0.56 -9.39
N SER A 286 17.26 -0.49 -8.46
CA SER A 286 16.19 -1.47 -8.33
C SER A 286 15.34 -1.57 -9.60
N HIS A 287 14.83 -2.78 -9.87
CA HIS A 287 13.97 -3.05 -11.03
C HIS A 287 12.79 -2.08 -11.10
N TRP A 288 12.12 -1.80 -9.97
CA TRP A 288 10.94 -0.91 -9.94
C TRP A 288 11.27 0.58 -10.19
N GLN A 289 12.53 0.99 -10.08
CA GLN A 289 12.96 2.33 -10.46
C GLN A 289 13.39 2.38 -11.93
N GLN A 290 14.15 1.38 -12.38
CA GLN A 290 14.79 1.40 -13.70
C GLN A 290 13.92 0.84 -14.82
N ASN A 291 13.20 -0.26 -14.56
CA ASN A 291 12.53 -1.11 -15.55
C ASN A 291 11.02 -1.26 -15.29
N ASP A 292 10.42 -0.41 -14.45
CA ASP A 292 8.97 -0.30 -14.30
C ASP A 292 8.57 1.16 -13.99
N TYR A 293 7.27 1.41 -13.85
CA TYR A 293 6.71 2.72 -13.46
C TYR A 293 7.22 3.89 -14.32
N LYS A 294 7.22 3.69 -15.63
CA LYS A 294 7.51 4.66 -16.68
C LYS A 294 6.39 4.63 -17.73
N GLY A 295 6.10 5.77 -18.37
CA GLY A 295 5.06 5.87 -19.40
C GLY A 295 5.68 5.91 -20.79
N PHE A 296 5.34 4.96 -21.66
CA PHE A 296 5.91 4.85 -23.00
C PHE A 296 5.00 4.06 -23.96
N SER A 297 5.14 4.28 -25.27
CA SER A 297 4.36 3.60 -26.31
C SER A 297 5.02 2.29 -26.81
N PRO A 298 6.38 2.19 -26.94
CA PRO A 298 7.13 0.92 -27.02
C PRO A 298 8.00 0.62 -25.78
N GLU A 299 8.42 -0.65 -25.57
CA GLU A 299 9.24 -1.14 -24.41
C GLU A 299 10.68 -0.56 -24.36
N ASP A 300 10.81 0.76 -24.23
CA ASP A 300 12.09 1.41 -23.97
C ASP A 300 12.06 2.19 -22.64
N PHE A 301 12.46 1.52 -21.57
CA PHE A 301 12.57 2.11 -20.24
C PHE A 301 13.66 3.18 -20.11
N LYS A 302 14.61 3.26 -21.05
CA LYS A 302 15.66 4.29 -21.02
C LYS A 302 15.17 5.61 -21.62
N SER A 303 14.19 5.55 -22.52
CA SER A 303 13.61 6.73 -23.17
C SER A 303 12.68 7.58 -22.29
N ALA A 304 12.22 7.03 -21.16
CA ALA A 304 11.24 7.67 -20.30
C ALA A 304 11.74 7.86 -18.86
N PRO A 305 11.48 9.02 -18.23
CA PRO A 305 11.82 9.22 -16.83
C PRO A 305 10.95 8.35 -15.93
N ALA A 306 11.52 7.92 -14.80
CA ALA A 306 10.76 7.26 -13.74
C ALA A 306 9.62 8.18 -13.27
N ILE A 307 8.40 7.63 -13.14
CA ILE A 307 7.27 8.41 -12.63
C ILE A 307 7.61 8.85 -11.20
N GLN A 308 7.55 10.17 -10.98
CA GLN A 308 7.65 10.82 -9.68
C GLN A 308 6.29 11.44 -9.37
N GLU A 309 6.09 12.72 -9.68
CA GLU A 309 4.77 13.34 -9.58
C GLU A 309 3.78 12.73 -10.57
N LEU A 310 2.51 12.72 -10.18
CA LEU A 310 1.39 12.25 -11.01
C LEU A 310 0.60 13.44 -11.58
N PRO A 311 0.00 13.29 -12.77
CA PRO A 311 -0.89 14.31 -13.35
C PRO A 311 -2.21 14.39 -12.57
N ILE A 312 -2.98 15.45 -12.84
CA ILE A 312 -4.35 15.59 -12.33
C ILE A 312 -5.21 14.37 -12.66
N GLN A 313 -6.01 13.94 -11.69
CA GLN A 313 -6.87 12.76 -11.72
C GLN A 313 -8.23 13.08 -11.07
N SER A 314 -9.29 12.46 -11.56
CA SER A 314 -10.59 12.38 -10.91
C SER A 314 -11.32 11.09 -11.26
N ALA A 315 -12.24 10.67 -10.40
CA ALA A 315 -13.18 9.60 -10.71
C ALA A 315 -14.51 9.81 -9.98
N ILE A 316 -15.57 9.25 -10.56
CA ILE A 316 -16.92 9.20 -10.01
C ILE A 316 -17.00 7.96 -9.14
N THR A 317 -17.40 8.10 -7.88
CA THR A 317 -17.62 6.99 -6.94
C THR A 317 -19.10 6.71 -6.71
N HIS A 318 -19.96 7.69 -7.03
CA HIS A 318 -21.40 7.55 -6.95
C HIS A 318 -22.08 8.34 -8.08
N PRO A 319 -23.05 7.76 -8.80
CA PRO A 319 -23.48 6.36 -8.74
C PRO A 319 -22.41 5.39 -9.28
N ALA A 320 -22.56 4.09 -9.01
CA ALA A 320 -21.71 3.05 -9.61
C ALA A 320 -22.17 2.72 -11.04
N GLU A 321 -21.25 2.23 -11.88
CA GLU A 321 -21.54 1.77 -13.25
C GLU A 321 -22.71 0.78 -13.26
N GLY A 322 -23.68 1.01 -14.14
CA GLY A 322 -24.82 0.11 -14.33
C GLY A 322 -25.89 0.18 -13.24
N THR A 323 -25.79 1.12 -12.30
CA THR A 323 -26.85 1.35 -11.31
C THR A 323 -28.11 1.82 -12.03
N SER A 324 -29.27 1.28 -11.63
CA SER A 324 -30.59 1.81 -11.99
C SER A 324 -31.10 2.67 -10.83
N GLY A 325 -31.36 3.95 -11.07
CA GLY A 325 -31.88 4.86 -10.05
C GLY A 325 -33.36 5.19 -10.26
N ASP A 326 -34.15 5.21 -9.19
CA ASP A 326 -35.45 5.89 -9.18
C ASP A 326 -35.18 7.39 -9.23
N CYS A 327 -35.49 8.00 -10.37
CA CYS A 327 -35.25 9.42 -10.61
C CYS A 327 -36.55 10.22 -10.54
N SER A 328 -37.51 9.78 -9.72
CA SER A 328 -38.81 10.44 -9.55
C SER A 328 -38.69 11.89 -9.09
N ASP A 329 -37.68 12.22 -8.28
CA ASP A 329 -37.38 13.59 -7.85
C ASP A 329 -36.64 14.42 -8.91
N ARG A 330 -36.32 13.82 -10.08
CA ARG A 330 -35.66 14.45 -11.25
C ARG A 330 -34.32 15.15 -10.94
N GLU A 331 -33.71 14.85 -9.80
CA GLU A 331 -32.35 15.24 -9.42
C GLU A 331 -31.54 14.01 -9.03
N GLY A 332 -30.26 14.01 -9.37
CA GLY A 332 -29.34 12.93 -9.01
C GLY A 332 -28.06 13.48 -8.40
N THR A 333 -27.69 12.96 -7.23
CA THR A 333 -26.41 13.31 -6.61
C THR A 333 -25.29 12.51 -7.25
N VAL A 334 -24.24 13.19 -7.68
CA VAL A 334 -23.00 12.59 -8.20
C VAL A 334 -21.86 12.94 -7.25
N LYS A 335 -21.07 11.94 -6.84
CA LYS A 335 -19.94 12.12 -5.94
C LYS A 335 -18.67 11.51 -6.50
N GLY A 336 -17.53 12.01 -6.04
CA GLY A 336 -16.25 11.46 -6.41
C GLY A 336 -15.08 12.06 -5.68
N TYR A 337 -13.89 11.76 -6.20
CA TYR A 337 -12.63 12.34 -5.74
C TYR A 337 -11.91 13.03 -6.90
N ALA A 338 -11.03 13.96 -6.56
CA ALA A 338 -10.05 14.57 -7.46
C ALA A 338 -8.73 14.83 -6.73
N TRP A 339 -7.60 14.66 -7.41
CA TRP A 339 -6.27 14.85 -6.83
C TRP A 339 -5.23 15.10 -7.92
N SER A 340 -4.23 15.95 -7.64
CA SER A 340 -3.06 16.17 -8.51
C SER A 340 -1.78 15.94 -7.72
N GLY A 341 -0.74 15.44 -8.39
CA GLY A 341 0.59 15.29 -7.80
C GLY A 341 1.27 16.64 -7.56
N GLY A 342 2.49 16.59 -7.00
CA GLY A 342 3.32 17.77 -6.79
C GLY A 342 2.76 18.82 -5.83
N GLY A 343 1.68 18.50 -5.10
CA GLY A 343 1.06 19.43 -4.15
C GLY A 343 0.21 20.51 -4.82
N ARG A 344 -0.10 20.32 -6.10
CA ARG A 344 -1.00 21.19 -6.85
C ARG A 344 -2.43 20.96 -6.40
N GLU A 345 -3.04 22.01 -5.89
CA GLU A 345 -4.44 21.96 -5.43
C GLU A 345 -5.40 21.73 -6.59
N VAL A 346 -6.47 20.95 -6.37
CA VAL A 346 -7.61 20.89 -7.29
C VAL A 346 -8.44 22.16 -7.13
N VAL A 347 -8.52 22.95 -8.20
CA VAL A 347 -9.24 24.24 -8.22
C VAL A 347 -10.64 24.11 -8.78
N ARG A 348 -10.92 23.08 -9.59
CA ARG A 348 -12.24 22.84 -10.17
C ARG A 348 -12.46 21.38 -10.54
N VAL A 349 -13.69 20.91 -10.38
CA VAL A 349 -14.18 19.65 -10.96
C VAL A 349 -15.41 19.97 -11.79
N ASP A 350 -15.39 19.58 -13.06
CA ASP A 350 -16.49 19.73 -14.00
C ASP A 350 -17.16 18.36 -14.20
N VAL A 351 -18.49 18.34 -14.10
CA VAL A 351 -19.33 17.14 -14.25
C VAL A 351 -20.30 17.34 -15.41
N SER A 352 -20.40 16.33 -16.27
CA SER A 352 -21.32 16.29 -17.41
C SER A 352 -22.26 15.10 -17.25
N ILE A 353 -23.48 15.21 -17.77
CA ILE A 353 -24.48 14.12 -17.82
C ILE A 353 -24.82 13.70 -19.26
N ASP A 354 -24.15 14.28 -20.25
CA ASP A 354 -24.43 14.12 -21.69
C ASP A 354 -23.19 13.67 -22.49
N GLY A 355 -22.27 12.96 -21.82
CA GLY A 355 -21.06 12.39 -22.43
C GLY A 355 -19.91 13.39 -22.60
N GLY A 356 -19.99 14.56 -21.96
CA GLY A 356 -18.96 15.60 -21.98
C GLY A 356 -19.27 16.78 -22.91
N LYS A 357 -20.53 16.98 -23.32
CA LYS A 357 -20.92 18.11 -24.20
C LYS A 357 -21.19 19.38 -23.40
N THR A 358 -21.91 19.25 -22.29
CA THR A 358 -22.20 20.33 -21.34
C THR A 358 -21.68 20.00 -19.95
N TRP A 359 -21.37 21.03 -19.15
CA TRP A 359 -20.63 20.89 -17.89
C TRP A 359 -21.23 21.74 -16.78
N HIS A 360 -21.27 21.17 -15.58
CA HIS A 360 -21.63 21.82 -14.33
C HIS A 360 -20.46 21.74 -13.36
N VAL A 361 -20.24 22.78 -12.56
CA VAL A 361 -19.12 22.83 -11.61
C VAL A 361 -19.55 22.19 -10.29
N ALA A 362 -18.83 21.17 -9.84
CA ALA A 362 -19.10 20.48 -8.59
C ALA A 362 -18.61 21.26 -7.36
N LYS A 363 -19.25 21.02 -6.22
CA LYS A 363 -18.81 21.54 -4.93
C LYS A 363 -17.64 20.72 -4.42
N LEU A 364 -16.54 21.39 -4.07
CA LEU A 364 -15.36 20.75 -3.48
C LEU A 364 -15.43 20.82 -1.95
N HIS A 365 -15.19 19.69 -1.28
CA HIS A 365 -15.07 19.65 0.17
C HIS A 365 -13.65 20.02 0.60
N THR A 366 -13.53 20.86 1.63
CA THR A 366 -12.25 21.37 2.15
C THR A 366 -11.72 20.59 3.36
N SER A 367 -12.55 19.77 4.02
CA SER A 367 -12.14 18.84 5.09
C SER A 367 -13.23 17.80 5.37
N ASP A 368 -12.83 16.62 5.84
CA ASP A 368 -13.74 15.56 6.33
C ASP A 368 -14.45 15.94 7.65
N GLN A 369 -14.00 17.02 8.32
CA GLN A 369 -14.64 17.54 9.53
C GLN A 369 -15.55 18.71 9.20
N GLU A 370 -16.85 18.45 9.12
CA GLU A 370 -17.90 19.47 8.88
C GLU A 370 -18.01 20.50 10.02
N GLN A 371 -17.53 20.16 11.22
CA GLN A 371 -17.70 20.98 12.43
C GLN A 371 -16.55 21.98 12.67
N HIS A 372 -15.36 21.74 12.11
CA HIS A 372 -14.21 22.65 12.17
C HIS A 372 -13.41 22.57 10.86
N PRO A 373 -13.62 23.49 9.90
CA PRO A 373 -12.85 23.47 8.67
C PRO A 373 -11.37 23.68 8.97
N ALA A 374 -10.54 22.71 8.61
CA ALA A 374 -9.10 22.86 8.68
C ALA A 374 -8.68 24.04 7.78
N PRO A 375 -7.65 24.83 8.16
CA PRO A 375 -7.12 25.87 7.28
C PRO A 375 -6.69 25.23 5.95
N PRO A 376 -6.87 25.92 4.82
CA PRO A 376 -6.45 25.41 3.53
C PRO A 376 -4.94 25.10 3.57
N PRO A 377 -4.48 24.04 2.86
CA PRO A 377 -3.07 23.72 2.82
C PRO A 377 -2.30 24.92 2.23
N PRO A 378 -1.07 25.18 2.68
CA PRO A 378 -0.23 26.20 2.05
C PRO A 378 -0.07 25.92 0.54
N PRO A 379 0.14 26.96 -0.28
CA PRO A 379 0.38 26.79 -1.71
C PRO A 379 1.49 25.77 -1.99
N GLY A 380 1.28 24.89 -2.97
CA GLY A 380 2.22 23.82 -3.31
C GLY A 380 2.24 22.64 -2.34
N ARG A 381 1.35 22.61 -1.32
CA ARG A 381 1.29 21.54 -0.30
C ARG A 381 -0.08 20.90 -0.18
N ALA A 382 -0.88 20.92 -1.24
CA ALA A 382 -2.16 20.21 -1.31
C ALA A 382 -1.93 18.70 -1.55
N TRP A 383 -1.53 17.98 -0.50
CA TRP A 383 -1.17 16.57 -0.58
C TRP A 383 -2.36 15.61 -0.56
N ALA A 384 -3.45 16.03 0.06
CA ALA A 384 -4.69 15.27 0.17
C ALA A 384 -5.58 15.48 -1.07
N TRP A 385 -6.40 14.49 -1.39
CA TRP A 385 -7.45 14.63 -2.39
C TRP A 385 -8.49 15.69 -1.99
N LYS A 386 -9.29 16.12 -2.95
CA LYS A 386 -10.57 16.78 -2.68
C LYS A 386 -11.69 15.83 -3.04
N LEU A 387 -12.56 15.58 -2.08
CA LEU A 387 -13.86 14.98 -2.36
C LEU A 387 -14.76 16.04 -2.98
N TRP A 388 -15.66 15.62 -3.85
CA TRP A 388 -16.60 16.53 -4.51
C TRP A 388 -17.97 15.89 -4.65
N GLU A 389 -18.99 16.74 -4.68
CA GLU A 389 -20.36 16.34 -4.95
C GLU A 389 -21.10 17.42 -5.75
N ILE A 390 -22.13 16.99 -6.48
CA ILE A 390 -23.04 17.86 -7.22
C ILE A 390 -24.39 17.18 -7.38
N ASP A 391 -25.47 17.94 -7.23
CA ASP A 391 -26.80 17.53 -7.65
C ASP A 391 -27.01 18.00 -9.09
N VAL A 392 -27.30 17.06 -9.99
CA VAL A 392 -27.52 17.34 -11.41
C VAL A 392 -28.98 17.09 -11.79
N PRO A 393 -29.59 17.96 -12.61
CA PRO A 393 -30.95 17.75 -13.08
C PRO A 393 -30.99 16.58 -14.07
N ILE A 394 -31.94 15.67 -13.88
CA ILE A 394 -32.15 14.51 -14.75
C ILE A 394 -33.21 14.86 -15.81
N PRO A 395 -32.86 14.85 -17.10
CA PRO A 395 -33.82 15.19 -18.16
C PRO A 395 -35.06 14.28 -18.14
N HIS A 396 -36.25 14.87 -18.37
CA HIS A 396 -37.55 14.19 -18.20
C HIS A 396 -37.70 12.89 -19.03
N ARG A 397 -36.96 12.73 -20.12
CA ARG A 397 -37.02 11.55 -21.01
C ARG A 397 -35.69 10.80 -21.12
N ALA A 398 -34.72 11.11 -20.27
CA ALA A 398 -33.48 10.36 -20.25
C ALA A 398 -33.79 8.93 -19.80
N GLN A 399 -33.44 7.94 -20.63
CA GLN A 399 -33.46 6.52 -20.26
C GLN A 399 -32.07 6.06 -19.79
N GLU A 400 -31.03 6.73 -20.28
CA GLU A 400 -29.63 6.48 -19.95
C GLU A 400 -28.91 7.82 -19.80
N LEU A 401 -27.95 7.88 -18.87
CA LEU A 401 -27.06 9.01 -18.68
C LEU A 401 -25.62 8.53 -18.79
N GLU A 402 -24.81 9.28 -19.52
CA GLU A 402 -23.35 9.13 -19.51
C GLU A 402 -22.77 10.25 -18.65
N ILE A 403 -22.49 9.92 -17.39
CA ILE A 403 -21.93 10.84 -16.42
C ILE A 403 -20.41 10.89 -16.61
N VAL A 404 -19.85 12.08 -16.77
CA VAL A 404 -18.43 12.29 -17.00
C VAL A 404 -17.89 13.28 -15.98
N CYS A 405 -16.70 13.02 -15.42
CA CYS A 405 -16.00 14.01 -14.61
C CYS A 405 -14.58 14.31 -15.12
N LYS A 406 -14.16 15.55 -14.95
CA LYS A 406 -12.78 16.00 -15.17
C LYS A 406 -12.40 17.08 -14.16
N ALA A 407 -11.14 17.09 -13.75
CA ALA A 407 -10.61 18.05 -12.80
C ALA A 407 -9.57 18.99 -13.43
N VAL A 408 -9.35 20.12 -12.76
CA VAL A 408 -8.35 21.14 -13.08
C VAL A 408 -7.53 21.41 -11.83
N ASP A 409 -6.21 21.40 -11.96
CA ASP A 409 -5.30 21.77 -10.86
C ASP A 409 -4.90 23.25 -10.87
N SER A 410 -4.22 23.69 -9.82
CA SER A 410 -3.74 25.06 -9.64
C SER A 410 -2.73 25.55 -10.69
N SER A 411 -2.15 24.64 -11.48
CA SER A 411 -1.33 24.97 -12.66
C SER A 411 -2.12 24.86 -13.97
N TYR A 412 -3.45 24.74 -13.88
CA TYR A 412 -4.38 24.58 -14.99
C TYR A 412 -4.12 23.34 -15.87
N ASN A 413 -3.43 22.33 -15.34
CA ASN A 413 -3.40 21.04 -16.02
C ASN A 413 -4.81 20.43 -16.00
N THR A 414 -5.18 19.79 -17.11
CA THR A 414 -6.48 19.14 -17.30
C THR A 414 -6.30 17.66 -17.65
N GLN A 415 -7.38 16.91 -17.59
CA GLN A 415 -7.43 15.52 -18.03
C GLN A 415 -7.78 15.40 -19.52
N PRO A 416 -7.20 14.45 -20.26
CA PRO A 416 -7.54 14.20 -21.66
C PRO A 416 -8.90 13.52 -21.80
N ASP A 417 -9.54 13.72 -22.95
CA ASP A 417 -10.92 13.32 -23.24
C ASP A 417 -11.11 11.79 -23.32
N THR A 418 -10.08 11.10 -23.82
CA THR A 418 -10.12 9.66 -24.13
C THR A 418 -8.86 8.93 -23.73
N VAL A 419 -8.99 7.62 -23.51
CA VAL A 419 -7.90 6.74 -23.05
C VAL A 419 -6.93 6.37 -24.16
N ALA A 420 -7.41 6.22 -25.40
CA ALA A 420 -6.62 5.69 -26.51
C ALA A 420 -5.32 6.49 -26.78
N PRO A 421 -5.31 7.84 -26.80
CA PRO A 421 -4.09 8.63 -27.01
C PRO A 421 -3.06 8.51 -25.89
N ILE A 422 -3.47 8.13 -24.68
CA ILE A 422 -2.59 7.97 -23.51
C ILE A 422 -2.28 6.50 -23.19
N TRP A 423 -2.73 5.57 -24.02
CA TRP A 423 -2.48 4.15 -23.84
C TRP A 423 -0.98 3.86 -23.80
N ASN A 424 -0.58 2.96 -22.90
CA ASN A 424 0.79 2.47 -22.80
C ASN A 424 0.79 1.01 -22.31
N LEU A 425 1.85 0.28 -22.63
CA LEU A 425 1.91 -1.17 -22.41
C LEU A 425 1.75 -1.60 -20.94
N ARG A 426 2.19 -0.77 -19.99
CA ARG A 426 2.09 -1.04 -18.54
C ARG A 426 0.75 -0.61 -17.94
N GLY A 427 -0.09 0.06 -18.72
CA GLY A 427 -1.37 0.58 -18.27
C GLY A 427 -1.27 1.55 -17.09
N VAL A 428 -0.20 2.37 -17.06
CA VAL A 428 0.03 3.36 -16.00
C VAL A 428 -0.45 4.74 -16.43
N ARG A 429 -0.64 5.67 -15.47
CA ARG A 429 -1.09 7.04 -15.74
C ARG A 429 -2.42 7.12 -16.52
N SER A 430 -3.37 6.25 -16.19
CA SER A 430 -4.74 6.33 -16.72
C SER A 430 -5.49 7.49 -16.08
N ASN A 431 -5.47 8.65 -16.73
CA ASN A 431 -6.07 9.88 -16.21
C ASN A 431 -7.03 10.57 -17.20
N ALA A 432 -7.49 9.89 -18.24
CA ALA A 432 -8.57 10.41 -19.08
C ALA A 432 -9.87 10.63 -18.27
N TRP A 433 -10.84 11.35 -18.82
CA TRP A 433 -12.12 11.57 -18.14
C TRP A 433 -12.76 10.26 -17.71
N HIS A 434 -13.22 10.18 -16.47
CA HIS A 434 -13.96 9.01 -15.98
C HIS A 434 -15.40 9.10 -16.46
N ARG A 435 -15.91 8.00 -17.02
CA ARG A 435 -17.25 7.91 -17.62
C ARG A 435 -18.01 6.80 -16.90
N VAL A 436 -19.23 7.11 -16.46
CA VAL A 436 -20.14 6.18 -15.81
C VAL A 436 -21.46 6.14 -16.55
N GLN A 437 -21.90 4.95 -16.98
CA GLN A 437 -23.22 4.76 -17.57
C GLN A 437 -24.24 4.38 -16.50
N VAL A 438 -25.37 5.08 -16.49
CA VAL A 438 -26.47 4.90 -15.53
C VAL A 438 -27.77 4.74 -16.29
N LYS A 439 -28.63 3.82 -15.83
CA LYS A 439 -29.99 3.67 -16.35
C LYS A 439 -30.97 4.46 -15.49
N VAL A 440 -31.85 5.19 -16.14
CA VAL A 440 -32.90 5.97 -15.50
C VAL A 440 -34.20 5.19 -15.61
N SER A 441 -34.73 4.75 -14.47
CA SER A 441 -36.07 4.18 -14.40
C SER A 441 -37.05 5.25 -13.95
N GLU A 442 -38.13 5.46 -14.72
CA GLU A 442 -39.29 6.19 -14.21
C GLU A 442 -39.95 5.31 -13.14
N GLY A 443 -39.98 5.78 -11.90
CA GLY A 443 -40.75 5.13 -10.85
C GLY A 443 -42.20 4.96 -11.32
N LEU A 444 -42.77 3.78 -11.12
CA LEU A 444 -44.19 3.48 -11.36
C LEU A 444 -45.08 4.37 -10.46
N LYS A 445 -45.28 5.62 -10.86
CA LYS A 445 -46.27 6.53 -10.28
C LYS A 445 -47.00 7.22 -11.42
N ASP A 446 -47.78 6.44 -12.17
CA ASP A 446 -48.98 6.88 -12.89
C ASP A 446 -49.69 5.64 -13.45
N GLN A 447 -50.30 4.86 -12.54
CA GLN A 447 -51.47 4.05 -12.87
C GLN A 447 -52.58 4.47 -11.89
N LYS A 448 -53.37 5.46 -12.28
CA LYS A 448 -54.70 5.70 -11.76
C LYS A 448 -55.66 5.97 -12.89
#